data_AF-A0AA51DV70-F1
#
_entry.id   AF-A0AA51DV70-F1
#
_cell.length_a   1.000
_cell.length_b   1.000
_cell.length_c   1.000
_cell.angle_alpha   90.00
_cell.angle_beta   90.00
_cell.angle_gamma   90.00
#
_symmetry.space_group_name_H-M   'P 1'
#
loop_
_entity.id
_entity.type
_entity.pdbx_description
1 polymer ?
#
loop_
_entity_poly.entity_id
_entity_poly.type
_entity_poly.pdbx_seq_one_letter_code
_entity_poly.pdbx_strand_id
1 'polypeptide(L)'
;MGMKMEYPTNQHKEYIEYMTEECTKYGLSLLLEGSLARNLGSKYSDIDLAMSGDITTELIDKIISGYDLLIMSNYTEKPKGIFILNYKNGINVDLDIRETFLSNEIESNILLCNNGIVIDDILKRKEINSEMLPSRQQWYKVLRLIHRCCIKYLCNKEEYAIGLCAEVKQALYELYNINLIDGNILSQMREALKLITDKENVDNEIIELFDDLLIKCKRRDH
;
A
#
# COMPACT_ATOMS: atom_id res chain seq x y z
N MET A 1 10.10 9.08 -26.81
CA MET A 1 8.68 8.88 -27.15
C MET A 1 8.00 8.52 -25.83
N GLY A 2 7.39 9.50 -25.16
CA GLY A 2 6.88 9.32 -23.80
C GLY A 2 5.66 8.39 -23.82
N MET A 3 5.70 7.29 -23.07
CA MET A 3 4.49 6.49 -22.83
C MET A 3 3.46 7.39 -22.16
N LYS A 4 2.31 7.57 -22.81
CA LYS A 4 1.15 8.23 -22.22
C LYS A 4 0.51 7.23 -21.25
N MET A 5 0.84 7.35 -19.97
CA MET A 5 0.28 6.50 -18.91
C MET A 5 -1.23 6.74 -18.80
N GLU A 6 -2.01 5.66 -18.72
CA GLU A 6 -3.43 5.74 -18.41
C GLU A 6 -3.63 5.56 -16.90
N TYR A 7 -4.11 6.61 -16.25
CA TYR A 7 -4.36 6.60 -14.82
C TYR A 7 -5.76 6.08 -14.52
N PRO A 8 -5.94 5.15 -13.56
CA PRO A 8 -7.27 4.63 -13.24
C PRO A 8 -8.23 5.68 -12.69
N THR A 9 -7.72 6.69 -11.98
CA THR A 9 -8.48 7.85 -11.50
C THR A 9 -7.60 9.11 -11.51
N ASN A 10 -8.22 10.29 -11.33
CA ASN A 10 -7.49 11.53 -11.15
C ASN A 10 -6.59 11.52 -9.90
N GLN A 11 -7.01 10.88 -8.81
CA GLN A 11 -6.20 10.78 -7.60
C GLN A 11 -4.92 9.97 -7.85
N HIS A 12 -4.97 8.91 -8.66
CA HIS A 12 -3.76 8.14 -9.02
C HIS A 12 -2.78 9.01 -9.81
N LYS A 13 -3.32 9.80 -10.75
CA LYS A 13 -2.55 10.77 -11.52
C LYS A 13 -1.89 11.79 -10.61
N GLU A 14 -2.68 12.43 -9.75
CA GLU A 14 -2.22 13.47 -8.81
C GLU A 14 -1.12 12.94 -7.88
N TYR A 15 -1.25 11.71 -7.36
CA TYR A 15 -0.22 11.10 -6.52
C TYR A 15 1.09 10.84 -7.29
N ILE A 16 1.01 10.28 -8.50
CA ILE A 16 2.18 9.97 -9.31
C ILE A 16 2.88 11.26 -9.75
N GLU A 17 2.12 12.29 -10.12
CA GLU A 17 2.65 13.62 -10.45
C GLU A 17 3.34 14.24 -9.23
N TYR A 18 2.71 14.22 -8.05
CA TYR A 18 3.30 14.68 -6.80
C TYR A 18 4.65 13.99 -6.49
N MET A 19 4.67 12.65 -6.55
CA MET A 19 5.88 11.88 -6.28
C MET A 19 6.99 12.17 -7.31
N THR A 20 6.62 12.34 -8.58
CA THR A 20 7.55 12.70 -9.66
C THR A 20 8.15 14.08 -9.43
N GLU A 21 7.34 15.06 -9.02
CA GLU A 21 7.77 16.43 -8.73
C GLU A 21 8.74 16.47 -7.54
N GLU A 22 8.38 15.86 -6.39
CA GLU A 22 9.26 15.84 -5.23
C GLU A 22 10.55 15.04 -5.52
N CYS A 23 10.48 13.90 -6.23
CA CYS A 23 11.69 13.16 -6.60
C CYS A 23 12.60 13.97 -7.52
N THR A 24 12.04 14.67 -8.51
CA THR A 24 12.82 15.55 -9.40
C THR A 24 13.50 16.67 -8.62
N LYS A 25 12.77 17.30 -7.70
CA LYS A 25 13.24 18.41 -6.86
C LYS A 25 14.42 18.03 -5.95
N TYR A 26 14.43 16.81 -5.40
CA TYR A 26 15.52 16.35 -4.52
C TYR A 26 16.54 15.44 -5.22
N GLY A 27 16.47 15.31 -6.55
CA GLY A 27 17.42 14.47 -7.29
C GLY A 27 17.30 12.98 -6.97
N LEU A 28 16.09 12.50 -6.66
CA LEU A 28 15.79 11.09 -6.40
C LEU A 28 15.36 10.39 -7.68
N SER A 29 15.59 9.09 -7.76
CA SER A 29 15.06 8.25 -8.84
C SER A 29 13.78 7.57 -8.39
N LEU A 30 12.83 7.42 -9.32
CA LEU A 30 11.50 6.87 -9.06
C LEU A 30 11.07 5.95 -10.20
N LEU A 31 10.71 4.72 -9.84
CA LEU A 31 10.19 3.69 -10.73
C LEU A 31 8.76 3.37 -10.33
N LEU A 32 7.83 3.41 -11.29
CA LEU A 32 6.46 2.92 -11.11
C LEU A 32 6.40 1.46 -11.53
N GLU A 33 5.93 0.61 -10.64
CA GLU A 33 5.85 -0.84 -10.79
C GLU A 33 4.39 -1.35 -10.90
N GLY A 34 4.25 -2.66 -10.95
CA GLY A 34 2.99 -3.32 -10.62
C GLY A 34 1.88 -3.16 -11.65
N SER A 35 0.65 -2.98 -11.19
CA SER A 35 -0.53 -3.01 -12.08
C SER A 35 -0.67 -1.74 -12.91
N LEU A 36 -0.30 -0.58 -12.36
CA LEU A 36 -0.36 0.70 -13.06
C LEU A 36 0.70 0.80 -14.14
N ALA A 37 1.94 0.37 -13.88
CA ALA A 37 3.00 0.33 -14.88
C ALA A 37 2.62 -0.48 -16.13
N ARG A 38 1.77 -1.50 -15.96
CA ARG A 38 1.30 -2.39 -17.02
C ARG A 38 -0.04 -1.97 -17.64
N ASN A 39 -0.61 -0.83 -17.26
CA ASN A 39 -1.96 -0.39 -17.65
C ASN A 39 -3.06 -1.44 -17.35
N LEU A 40 -2.90 -2.20 -16.26
CA LEU A 40 -3.87 -3.17 -15.74
C LEU A 40 -4.51 -2.69 -14.42
N GLY A 41 -4.21 -1.46 -14.02
CA GLY A 41 -4.74 -0.85 -12.81
C GLY A 41 -6.25 -0.62 -12.89
N SER A 42 -6.93 -0.81 -11.76
CA SER A 42 -8.32 -0.42 -11.58
C SER A 42 -8.41 0.80 -10.66
N LYS A 43 -9.59 1.41 -10.55
CA LYS A 43 -9.82 2.53 -9.60
C LYS A 43 -9.56 2.19 -8.12
N TYR A 44 -9.35 0.92 -7.78
CA TYR A 44 -9.05 0.45 -6.43
C TYR A 44 -7.62 -0.08 -6.29
N SER A 45 -6.83 -0.06 -7.38
CA SER A 45 -5.46 -0.56 -7.35
C SER A 45 -4.59 0.26 -6.39
N ASP A 46 -3.64 -0.43 -5.78
CA ASP A 46 -2.46 0.13 -5.15
C ASP A 46 -1.52 0.75 -6.19
N ILE A 47 -0.74 1.76 -5.77
CA ILE A 47 0.37 2.33 -6.52
C ILE A 47 1.66 1.72 -5.99
N ASP A 48 2.30 0.88 -6.80
CA ASP A 48 3.58 0.26 -6.47
C ASP A 48 4.72 1.19 -6.94
N LEU A 49 5.51 1.75 -6.02
CA LEU A 49 6.63 2.63 -6.32
C LEU A 49 7.92 2.09 -5.73
N ALA A 50 9.01 2.24 -6.47
CA ALA A 50 10.35 2.02 -5.98
C ALA A 50 11.21 3.28 -6.13
N MET A 51 11.87 3.69 -5.06
CA MET A 51 12.56 4.97 -4.97
C MET A 51 14.00 4.79 -4.49
N SER A 52 14.93 5.57 -5.03
CA SER A 52 16.34 5.55 -4.62
C SER A 52 17.01 6.92 -4.71
N GLY A 53 18.18 7.03 -4.09
CA GLY A 53 18.98 8.25 -4.00
C GLY A 53 19.41 8.53 -2.57
N ASP A 54 19.85 9.75 -2.31
CA ASP A 54 20.24 10.19 -0.98
C ASP A 54 19.00 10.53 -0.12
N ILE A 55 18.32 9.48 0.32
CA ILE A 55 17.07 9.58 1.08
C ILE A 55 17.38 9.55 2.59
N THR A 56 17.06 10.63 3.29
CA THR A 56 17.10 10.71 4.76
C THR A 56 15.72 10.45 5.36
N THR A 57 15.65 10.15 6.66
CA THR A 57 14.37 10.03 7.41
C THR A 57 13.53 11.30 7.26
N GLU A 58 14.11 12.47 7.48
CA GLU A 58 13.39 13.76 7.40
C GLU A 58 12.82 14.00 6.00
N LEU A 59 13.58 13.62 4.96
CA LEU A 59 13.14 13.78 3.58
C LEU A 59 11.95 12.87 3.26
N ILE A 60 12.02 11.60 3.66
CA ILE A 60 10.92 10.68 3.38
C ILE A 60 9.66 11.06 4.16
N ASP A 61 9.80 11.48 5.42
CA ASP A 61 8.67 11.91 6.24
C ASP A 61 8.00 13.15 5.64
N LYS A 62 8.80 14.09 5.12
CA LYS A 62 8.31 15.26 4.38
C LYS A 62 7.56 14.90 3.10
N ILE A 63 8.06 13.93 2.32
CA ILE A 63 7.40 13.50 1.07
C ILE A 63 6.08 12.79 1.40
N ILE A 64 6.07 11.89 2.40
CA ILE A 64 4.85 11.18 2.78
C ILE A 64 3.80 12.15 3.34
N SER A 65 4.18 13.07 4.22
CA SER A 65 3.25 14.01 4.85
C SER A 65 2.79 15.15 3.93
N GLY A 66 3.48 15.38 2.80
CA GLY A 66 3.21 16.51 1.92
C GLY A 66 2.13 16.30 0.85
N TYR A 67 1.64 15.06 0.64
CA TYR A 67 0.63 14.77 -0.37
C TYR A 67 -0.81 15.01 0.12
N ASP A 68 -1.25 14.21 1.09
CA ASP A 68 -2.59 14.24 1.69
C ASP A 68 -2.49 13.69 3.11
N LEU A 69 -3.60 13.71 3.86
CA LEU A 69 -3.66 13.13 5.19
C LEU A 69 -3.48 11.62 5.14
N LEU A 70 -2.36 11.14 5.70
CA LEU A 70 -2.09 9.72 5.90
C LEU A 70 -2.96 9.18 7.04
N ILE A 71 -3.84 8.23 6.73
CA ILE A 71 -4.76 7.62 7.71
C ILE A 71 -4.16 6.38 8.35
N MET A 72 -3.52 5.54 7.53
CA MET A 72 -2.96 4.28 8.00
C MET A 72 -1.61 4.02 7.34
N SER A 73 -0.59 3.79 8.16
CA SER A 73 0.76 3.44 7.72
C SER A 73 1.25 2.14 8.33
N ASN A 74 1.97 1.32 7.56
CA ASN A 74 2.56 0.06 8.00
C ASN A 74 3.79 -0.28 7.14
N TYR A 75 4.54 -1.32 7.49
CA TYR A 75 5.58 -1.86 6.60
C TYR A 75 5.44 -3.37 6.44
N THR A 76 5.87 -3.89 5.30
CA THR A 76 5.89 -5.33 5.05
C THR A 76 6.94 -6.02 5.93
N GLU A 77 6.67 -7.25 6.36
CA GLU A 77 7.62 -8.07 7.13
C GLU A 77 8.37 -9.07 6.23
N LYS A 78 7.79 -9.42 5.07
CA LYS A 78 8.32 -10.38 4.10
C LYS A 78 7.92 -9.97 2.66
N PRO A 79 8.82 -9.38 1.85
CA PRO A 79 10.13 -8.85 2.25
C PRO A 79 9.98 -7.73 3.29
N LYS A 80 10.96 -7.53 4.16
CA LYS A 80 10.88 -6.48 5.18
C LYS A 80 11.13 -5.10 4.55
N GLY A 81 10.35 -4.08 4.93
CA GLY A 81 10.70 -2.68 4.72
C GLY A 81 9.99 -1.93 3.58
N ILE A 82 9.01 -2.52 2.89
CA ILE A 82 8.15 -1.77 1.95
C ILE A 82 7.12 -1.00 2.75
N PHE A 83 7.02 0.30 2.50
CA PHE A 83 6.12 1.21 3.20
C PHE A 83 4.72 1.08 2.61
N ILE A 84 3.73 0.79 3.44
CA ILE A 84 2.32 0.67 3.06
C ILE A 84 1.60 1.91 3.58
N LEU A 85 1.15 2.77 2.67
CA LEU A 85 0.57 4.08 2.96
C LEU A 85 -0.87 4.13 2.44
N ASN A 86 -1.81 4.55 3.30
CA ASN A 86 -3.22 4.71 2.92
C ASN A 86 -3.66 6.12 3.27
N TYR A 87 -3.99 6.89 2.25
CA TYR A 87 -4.36 8.31 2.36
C TYR A 87 -5.88 8.50 2.41
N LYS A 88 -6.31 9.62 2.98
CA LYS A 88 -7.73 9.95 3.18
C LYS A 88 -8.50 10.00 1.86
N ASN A 89 -7.89 10.47 0.79
CA ASN A 89 -8.50 10.49 -0.55
C ASN A 89 -8.65 9.09 -1.20
N GLY A 90 -8.26 8.02 -0.51
CA GLY A 90 -8.41 6.63 -0.95
C GLY A 90 -7.24 6.08 -1.76
N ILE A 91 -6.14 6.83 -1.91
CA ILE A 91 -4.90 6.35 -2.51
C ILE A 91 -4.16 5.41 -1.56
N ASN A 92 -3.76 4.26 -2.10
CA ASN A 92 -2.99 3.24 -1.39
C ASN A 92 -1.67 3.04 -2.13
N VAL A 93 -0.56 3.00 -1.39
CA VAL A 93 0.77 3.01 -1.97
C VAL A 93 1.66 1.99 -1.26
N ASP A 94 2.34 1.20 -2.06
CA ASP A 94 3.44 0.35 -1.64
C ASP A 94 4.74 1.02 -2.12
N LEU A 95 5.47 1.66 -1.19
CA LEU A 95 6.69 2.42 -1.47
C LEU A 95 7.93 1.64 -1.00
N ASP A 96 8.70 1.12 -1.93
CA ASP A 96 9.93 0.36 -1.69
C ASP A 96 11.16 1.26 -1.83
N ILE A 97 11.91 1.44 -0.75
CA ILE A 97 13.08 2.32 -0.75
C ILE A 97 14.34 1.49 -0.93
N ARG A 98 15.07 1.75 -2.02
CA ARG A 98 16.10 0.85 -2.54
C ARG A 98 17.45 1.56 -2.69
N GLU A 99 18.51 0.78 -2.56
CA GLU A 99 19.88 1.17 -2.94
C GLU A 99 20.19 0.72 -4.37
N THR A 100 19.63 -0.40 -4.81
CA THR A 100 19.87 -0.99 -6.13
C THR A 100 18.57 -1.46 -6.78
N PHE A 101 18.57 -1.58 -8.10
CA PHE A 101 17.49 -2.15 -8.91
C PHE A 101 18.03 -3.27 -9.77
N LEU A 102 17.17 -4.22 -10.12
CA LEU A 102 17.52 -5.27 -11.08
C LEU A 102 17.27 -4.78 -12.51
N SER A 103 18.12 -5.19 -13.46
CA SER A 103 18.00 -4.76 -14.87
C SER A 103 16.62 -5.05 -15.47
N ASN A 104 16.06 -6.24 -15.16
CA ASN A 104 14.74 -6.66 -15.65
C ASN A 104 13.59 -5.84 -15.05
N GLU A 105 13.74 -5.27 -13.85
CA GLU A 105 12.75 -4.37 -13.26
C GLU A 105 12.70 -3.06 -14.04
N ILE A 106 13.85 -2.51 -14.44
CA ILE A 106 13.91 -1.27 -15.22
C ILE A 106 13.25 -1.44 -16.59
N GLU A 107 13.45 -2.60 -17.24
CA GLU A 107 12.88 -2.89 -18.56
C GLU A 107 11.37 -3.13 -18.53
N SER A 108 10.85 -3.69 -17.44
CA SER A 108 9.44 -4.12 -17.33
C SER A 108 8.50 -3.11 -16.68
N ASN A 109 9.06 -2.01 -16.16
CA ASN A 109 8.35 -0.99 -15.40
C ASN A 109 8.55 0.41 -16.02
N ILE A 110 7.92 1.43 -15.43
CA ILE A 110 7.96 2.80 -15.96
C ILE A 110 8.90 3.66 -15.11
N LEU A 111 10.02 4.08 -15.71
CA LEU A 111 10.96 5.00 -15.08
C LEU A 111 10.41 6.44 -15.13
N LEU A 112 9.98 6.95 -13.98
CA LEU A 112 9.40 8.30 -13.83
C LEU A 112 10.49 9.36 -13.65
N CYS A 113 11.49 9.08 -12.82
CA CYS A 113 12.64 9.95 -12.57
C CYS A 113 13.94 9.13 -12.63
N ASN A 114 14.93 9.60 -13.39
CA ASN A 114 16.25 8.97 -13.46
C ASN A 114 17.34 9.96 -13.02
N ASN A 115 17.73 9.85 -11.75
CA ASN A 115 18.79 10.67 -11.14
C ASN A 115 19.94 9.78 -10.64
N GLY A 116 20.34 8.79 -11.45
CA GLY A 116 21.46 7.90 -11.14
C GLY A 116 21.04 6.62 -10.44
N ILE A 117 20.08 5.89 -11.03
CA ILE A 117 19.74 4.53 -10.58
C ILE A 117 20.98 3.64 -10.62
N VAL A 118 21.21 2.91 -9.53
CA VAL A 118 22.23 1.86 -9.47
C VAL A 118 21.58 0.54 -9.85
N ILE A 119 22.09 -0.09 -10.90
CA ILE A 119 21.66 -1.41 -11.35
C ILE A 119 22.67 -2.45 -10.82
N ASP A 120 22.18 -3.50 -10.16
CA ASP A 120 22.98 -4.58 -9.57
C ASP A 120 22.23 -5.91 -9.77
N ASP A 121 22.93 -7.05 -9.66
CA ASP A 121 22.32 -8.38 -9.73
C ASP A 121 21.58 -8.74 -8.42
N ILE A 122 21.84 -7.97 -7.35
CA ILE A 122 21.24 -8.15 -6.04
C ILE A 122 20.42 -6.92 -5.67
N LEU A 123 19.14 -7.15 -5.35
CA LEU A 123 18.24 -6.13 -4.82
C LEU A 123 18.60 -5.79 -3.36
N LYS A 124 18.98 -4.55 -3.11
CA LYS A 124 19.28 -4.01 -1.77
C LYS A 124 18.29 -2.92 -1.40
N ARG A 125 17.70 -3.05 -0.21
CA ARG A 125 16.78 -2.07 0.37
C ARG A 125 17.50 -1.15 1.33
N LYS A 126 17.12 0.12 1.33
CA LYS A 126 17.59 1.09 2.31
C LYS A 126 16.69 1.01 3.52
N GLU A 127 17.26 0.71 4.69
CA GLU A 127 16.51 0.78 5.94
C GLU A 127 16.33 2.25 6.35
N ILE A 128 15.08 2.69 6.48
CA ILE A 128 14.75 4.02 6.95
C ILE A 128 13.81 3.92 8.14
N ASN A 129 14.23 4.53 9.25
CA ASN A 129 13.41 4.67 10.44
C ASN A 129 12.60 5.97 10.32
N SER A 130 11.40 5.85 9.74
CA SER A 130 10.47 6.95 9.47
C SER A 130 9.51 7.16 10.65
N GLU A 131 9.32 8.41 11.08
CA GLU A 131 8.34 8.72 12.14
C GLU A 131 6.90 8.48 11.65
N MET A 132 6.68 8.55 10.34
CA MET A 132 5.40 8.24 9.70
C MET A 132 5.08 6.74 9.74
N LEU A 133 6.06 5.86 10.01
CA LEU A 133 5.91 4.40 10.08
C LEU A 133 6.44 3.82 11.40
N PRO A 134 5.85 4.19 12.55
CA PRO A 134 6.29 3.66 13.83
C PRO A 134 6.00 2.16 13.92
N SER A 135 6.71 1.47 14.81
CA SER A 135 6.42 0.06 15.11
C SER A 135 4.97 -0.08 15.60
N ARG A 136 4.17 -0.87 14.88
CA ARG A 136 2.75 -1.08 15.17
C ARG A 136 2.51 -2.36 15.95
N GLN A 137 1.51 -2.32 16.84
CA GLN A 137 1.03 -3.51 17.54
C GLN A 137 0.42 -4.52 16.57
N GLN A 138 0.35 -5.78 16.96
CA GLN A 138 -0.08 -6.86 16.07
C GLN A 138 -1.52 -6.69 15.56
N TRP A 139 -2.46 -6.23 16.39
CA TRP A 139 -3.84 -5.96 15.97
C TRP A 139 -3.91 -4.93 14.83
N TYR A 140 -3.04 -3.92 14.85
CA TYR A 140 -2.98 -2.90 13.81
C TYR A 140 -2.43 -3.49 12.50
N LYS A 141 -1.53 -4.48 12.58
CA LYS A 141 -1.07 -5.23 11.40
C LYS A 141 -2.20 -6.09 10.80
N VAL A 142 -3.17 -6.53 11.60
CA VAL A 142 -4.38 -7.20 11.08
C VAL A 142 -5.26 -6.24 10.29
N LEU A 143 -5.40 -4.98 10.71
CA LEU A 143 -6.13 -3.97 9.91
C LEU A 143 -5.56 -3.85 8.50
N ARG A 144 -4.22 -3.84 8.35
CA ARG A 144 -3.58 -3.89 7.02
C ARG A 144 -4.01 -5.12 6.20
N LEU A 145 -4.10 -6.30 6.82
CA LEU A 145 -4.53 -7.51 6.12
C LEU A 145 -6.00 -7.42 5.68
N ILE A 146 -6.88 -6.90 6.55
CA ILE A 146 -8.29 -6.64 6.22
C ILE A 146 -8.39 -5.68 5.05
N HIS A 147 -7.62 -4.58 5.10
CA HIS A 147 -7.58 -3.57 4.04
C HIS A 147 -7.17 -4.18 2.69
N ARG A 148 -6.04 -4.89 2.66
CA ARG A 148 -5.55 -5.57 1.45
C ARG A 148 -6.55 -6.61 0.94
N CYS A 149 -7.21 -7.35 1.82
CA CYS A 149 -8.23 -8.32 1.43
C CYS A 149 -9.38 -7.63 0.67
N CYS A 150 -9.92 -6.54 1.23
CA CYS A 150 -10.97 -5.74 0.60
C CYS A 150 -10.53 -5.16 -0.75
N ILE A 151 -9.30 -4.62 -0.84
CA ILE A 151 -8.75 -4.09 -2.09
C ILE A 151 -8.63 -5.18 -3.16
N LYS A 152 -8.04 -6.34 -2.84
CA LYS A 152 -7.91 -7.44 -3.82
C LYS A 152 -9.28 -7.98 -4.23
N TYR A 153 -10.25 -8.04 -3.32
CA TYR A 153 -11.64 -8.37 -3.64
C TYR A 153 -12.24 -7.39 -4.65
N LEU A 154 -12.11 -6.08 -4.39
CA LEU A 154 -12.60 -5.02 -5.28
C LEU A 154 -11.93 -5.02 -6.67
N CYS A 155 -10.69 -5.47 -6.76
CA CYS A 155 -9.96 -5.64 -8.02
C CYS A 155 -10.26 -6.96 -8.75
N ASN A 156 -11.28 -7.73 -8.34
CA ASN A 156 -11.61 -9.06 -8.89
C ASN A 156 -10.46 -10.09 -8.77
N LYS A 157 -9.61 -9.96 -7.75
CA LYS A 157 -8.53 -10.90 -7.44
C LYS A 157 -8.97 -11.83 -6.30
N GLU A 158 -10.00 -12.63 -6.54
CA GLU A 158 -10.70 -13.40 -5.49
C GLU A 158 -9.81 -14.42 -4.80
N GLU A 159 -8.98 -15.18 -5.53
CA GLU A 159 -8.06 -16.15 -4.94
C GLU A 159 -7.09 -15.49 -3.94
N TYR A 160 -6.55 -14.31 -4.29
CA TYR A 160 -5.71 -13.52 -3.40
C TYR A 160 -6.48 -13.01 -2.18
N ALA A 161 -7.72 -12.57 -2.37
CA ALA A 161 -8.57 -12.11 -1.28
C ALA A 161 -8.93 -13.26 -0.31
N ILE A 162 -9.17 -14.47 -0.82
CA ILE A 162 -9.39 -15.68 0.00
C ILE A 162 -8.14 -16.00 0.83
N GLY A 163 -6.96 -15.99 0.22
CA GLY A 163 -5.70 -16.19 0.93
C GLY A 163 -5.50 -15.18 2.07
N LEU A 164 -5.72 -13.89 1.80
CA LEU A 164 -5.65 -12.83 2.80
C LEU A 164 -6.71 -12.99 3.90
N CYS A 165 -7.92 -13.46 3.57
CA CYS A 165 -8.96 -13.74 4.55
C CYS A 165 -8.52 -14.86 5.53
N ALA A 166 -7.87 -15.91 5.02
CA ALA A 166 -7.30 -16.96 5.86
C ALA A 166 -6.18 -16.42 6.77
N GLU A 167 -5.32 -15.53 6.28
CA GLU A 167 -4.32 -14.84 7.10
C GLU A 167 -4.96 -13.99 8.20
N VAL A 168 -6.04 -13.26 7.90
CA VAL A 168 -6.79 -12.50 8.92
C VAL A 168 -7.34 -13.42 10.00
N LYS A 169 -7.96 -14.55 9.62
CA LYS A 169 -8.48 -15.55 10.59
C LYS A 169 -7.38 -16.04 11.52
N GLN A 170 -6.26 -16.45 10.93
CA GLN A 170 -5.12 -16.96 11.70
C GLN A 170 -4.59 -15.90 12.67
N ALA A 171 -4.43 -14.66 12.22
CA ALA A 171 -3.94 -13.57 13.06
C ALA A 171 -4.90 -13.23 14.22
N LEU A 172 -6.22 -13.25 13.98
CA LEU A 172 -7.21 -13.04 15.04
C LEU A 172 -7.25 -14.19 16.04
N TYR A 173 -7.07 -15.42 15.58
CA TYR A 173 -6.92 -16.58 16.46
C TYR A 173 -5.68 -16.42 17.36
N GLU A 174 -4.55 -16.04 16.78
CA GLU A 174 -3.31 -15.80 17.54
C GLU A 174 -3.43 -14.65 18.54
N LEU A 175 -4.16 -13.59 18.20
CA LEU A 175 -4.29 -12.41 19.07
C LEU A 175 -5.32 -12.58 20.18
N TYR A 176 -6.46 -13.17 19.87
CA TYR A 176 -7.62 -13.17 20.75
C TYR A 176 -8.18 -14.55 21.04
N ASN A 177 -7.61 -15.61 20.47
CA ASN A 177 -8.13 -16.97 20.52
C ASN A 177 -9.59 -17.06 20.01
N ILE A 178 -9.90 -16.30 18.94
CA ILE A 178 -11.23 -16.25 18.32
C ILE A 178 -11.13 -16.76 16.88
N ASN A 179 -12.03 -17.68 16.54
CA ASN A 179 -12.26 -18.12 15.17
C ASN A 179 -13.40 -17.30 14.56
N LEU A 180 -13.14 -16.63 13.44
CA LEU A 180 -14.20 -15.97 12.68
C LEU A 180 -15.18 -17.00 12.13
N ILE A 181 -16.45 -16.62 12.08
CA ILE A 181 -17.49 -17.45 11.46
C ILE A 181 -17.23 -17.54 9.96
N ASP A 182 -17.38 -18.74 9.40
CA ASP A 182 -17.26 -18.93 7.96
C ASP A 182 -18.38 -18.19 7.21
N GLY A 183 -18.01 -17.52 6.12
CA GLY A 183 -18.92 -16.70 5.33
C GLY A 183 -18.29 -16.25 4.02
N ASN A 184 -18.89 -15.23 3.38
CA ASN A 184 -18.24 -14.56 2.26
C ASN A 184 -17.17 -13.56 2.76
N ILE A 185 -16.28 -13.10 1.88
CA ILE A 185 -15.18 -12.19 2.24
C ILE A 185 -15.70 -10.94 2.95
N LEU A 186 -16.74 -10.30 2.41
CA LEU A 186 -17.31 -9.09 2.99
C LEU A 186 -17.78 -9.28 4.44
N SER A 187 -18.53 -10.36 4.70
CA SER A 187 -19.05 -10.66 6.04
C SER A 187 -17.92 -10.91 7.04
N GLN A 188 -16.89 -11.66 6.64
CA GLN A 188 -15.74 -11.98 7.50
C GLN A 188 -14.89 -10.74 7.78
N MET A 189 -14.65 -9.88 6.79
CA MET A 189 -13.89 -8.64 6.99
C MET A 189 -14.65 -7.64 7.88
N ARG A 190 -15.99 -7.57 7.76
CA ARG A 190 -16.83 -6.77 8.67
C ARG A 190 -16.75 -7.27 10.11
N GLU A 191 -16.86 -8.58 10.29
CA GLU A 191 -16.78 -9.20 11.62
C GLU A 191 -15.39 -9.01 12.24
N ALA A 192 -14.33 -9.25 11.46
CA ALA A 192 -12.95 -9.03 11.85
C ALA A 192 -12.69 -7.60 12.30
N LEU A 193 -13.12 -6.62 11.50
CA LEU A 193 -12.98 -5.20 11.82
C LEU A 193 -13.72 -4.86 13.11
N LYS A 194 -14.99 -5.25 13.21
CA LYS A 194 -15.81 -5.00 14.39
C LYS A 194 -15.16 -5.56 15.66
N LEU A 195 -14.63 -6.78 15.58
CA LEU A 195 -13.96 -7.43 16.70
C LEU A 195 -12.72 -6.66 17.16
N ILE A 196 -11.94 -6.10 16.24
CA ILE A 196 -10.80 -5.26 16.57
C ILE A 196 -11.28 -3.93 17.18
N THR A 197 -12.25 -3.25 16.57
CA THR A 197 -12.76 -1.95 17.07
C THR A 197 -13.45 -2.06 18.43
N ASP A 198 -14.06 -3.21 18.75
CA ASP A 198 -14.69 -3.47 20.05
C ASP A 198 -13.64 -3.71 21.15
N LYS A 199 -12.42 -4.14 20.79
CA LYS A 199 -11.34 -4.52 21.74
C LYS A 199 -10.24 -3.48 21.87
N GLU A 200 -9.97 -2.75 20.80
CA GLU A 200 -8.82 -1.87 20.66
C GLU A 200 -9.29 -0.43 20.43
N ASN A 201 -8.49 0.54 20.86
CA ASN A 201 -8.75 1.96 20.60
C ASN A 201 -8.31 2.33 19.18
N VAL A 202 -9.14 1.99 18.20
CA VAL A 202 -8.92 2.30 16.78
C VAL A 202 -9.35 3.74 16.49
N ASP A 203 -8.49 4.51 15.82
CA ASP A 203 -8.79 5.89 15.44
C ASP A 203 -10.01 5.98 14.50
N ASN A 204 -10.84 7.00 14.68
CA ASN A 204 -12.09 7.16 13.92
C ASN A 204 -11.83 7.29 12.42
N GLU A 205 -10.75 7.95 12.02
CA GLU A 205 -10.39 8.09 10.61
C GLU A 205 -10.07 6.73 9.96
N ILE A 206 -9.50 5.80 10.72
CA ILE A 206 -9.27 4.43 10.24
C ILE A 206 -10.61 3.71 10.08
N ILE A 207 -11.53 3.86 11.04
CA ILE A 207 -12.88 3.26 10.95
C ILE A 207 -13.61 3.80 9.71
N GLU A 208 -13.59 5.12 9.48
CA GLU A 208 -14.20 5.75 8.31
C GLU A 208 -13.60 5.21 6.98
N LEU A 209 -12.28 5.03 6.93
CA LEU A 209 -11.59 4.42 5.77
C LEU A 209 -12.14 3.02 5.48
N PHE A 210 -12.32 2.18 6.51
CA PHE A 210 -12.87 0.84 6.33
C PHE A 210 -14.35 0.84 5.98
N ASP A 211 -15.16 1.71 6.58
CA ASP A 211 -16.59 1.78 6.28
C ASP A 211 -16.84 2.09 4.80
N ASP A 212 -16.09 3.04 4.24
CA ASP A 212 -16.16 3.35 2.80
C ASP A 212 -15.75 2.14 1.93
N LEU A 213 -14.66 1.44 2.29
CA LEU A 213 -14.23 0.22 1.59
C LEU A 213 -15.27 -0.89 1.65
N LEU A 214 -15.89 -1.11 2.81
CA LEU A 214 -16.90 -2.15 3.02
C LEU A 214 -18.23 -1.81 2.34
N ILE A 215 -18.56 -0.52 2.16
CA ILE A 215 -19.66 -0.07 1.32
C ILE A 215 -19.36 -0.38 -0.15
N LYS A 216 -18.15 -0.08 -0.63
CA LYS A 216 -17.71 -0.39 -2.00
C LYS A 216 -17.75 -1.89 -2.27
N CYS A 217 -17.28 -2.72 -1.33
CA CYS A 217 -17.34 -4.18 -1.46
C CYS A 217 -18.79 -4.68 -1.55
N LYS A 218 -19.69 -4.15 -0.72
CA LYS A 218 -21.12 -4.49 -0.80
C LYS A 218 -21.75 -4.15 -2.15
N ARG A 219 -21.37 -3.01 -2.74
CA ARG A 219 -21.85 -2.60 -4.07
C ARG A 219 -21.31 -3.45 -5.21
N ARG A 220 -20.21 -4.18 -5.01
CA ARG A 220 -19.67 -5.13 -6.01
C ARG A 220 -20.53 -6.40 -6.08
N ASP A 221 -21.13 -6.80 -4.97
CA ASP A 221 -21.93 -8.04 -4.86
C ASP A 221 -23.37 -7.87 -5.38
N HIS A 222 -23.77 -6.65 -5.80
CA HIS A 222 -25.11 -6.30 -6.30
C HIS A 222 -25.03 -5.76 -7.74
#